data_AF-A0A5D6YB22-F1
#
_entry.id   AF-A0A5D6YB22-F1
#
_cell.length_a   1.000
_cell.length_b   1.000
_cell.length_c   1.000
_cell.angle_alpha   90.00
_cell.angle_beta   90.00
_cell.angle_gamma   90.00
#
_symmetry.space_group_name_H-M   'P 1'
#
loop_
_entity.id
_entity.type
_entity.pdbx_description
1 polymer ?
#
loop_
_entity_poly.entity_id
_entity_poly.type
_entity_poly.pdbx_seq_one_letter_code
_entity_poly.pdbx_strand_id
1 'polypeptide(L)'
;MARDAAFLARCEAFLLHPAVRALSLAQRVDFLEQKGLTPEEITACLKRVELQHGLSALAAPVSAAVSVYARFRQRALEQQLLRRVVEQAQRRSRRSAKVANMLALLSDQQAQYAQSAAALERQIELEALKQELLGLKGVVVDAFVHPRAETAAAKQQL
;
A
#
# COMPACT_ATOMS: atom_id res chain seq x y z
N MET A 1 -2.28 46.45 56.57
CA MET A 1 -1.61 45.48 57.44
C MET A 1 -1.01 44.41 56.55
N ALA A 2 0.29 44.46 56.27
CA ALA A 2 0.94 43.45 55.45
C ALA A 2 1.02 42.14 56.26
N ARG A 3 0.44 41.05 55.77
CA ARG A 3 0.54 39.73 56.41
C ARG A 3 1.98 39.21 56.34
N ASP A 4 2.39 38.50 57.39
CA ASP A 4 3.77 38.02 57.60
C ASP A 4 4.29 37.08 56.50
N ALA A 5 5.61 37.02 56.34
CA ALA A 5 6.30 36.11 55.41
C ALA A 5 5.91 34.63 55.56
N ALA A 6 5.53 34.22 56.78
CA ALA A 6 5.04 32.88 57.09
C ALA A 6 3.70 32.56 56.42
N PHE A 7 2.86 33.56 56.16
CA PHE A 7 1.59 33.39 55.46
C PHE A 7 1.81 33.12 53.97
N LEU A 8 2.69 33.90 53.33
CA LEU A 8 3.05 33.71 51.93
C LEU A 8 3.65 32.31 51.68
N ALA A 9 4.46 31.80 52.62
CA ALA A 9 4.99 30.44 52.54
C ALA A 9 3.89 29.35 52.57
N ARG A 10 2.82 29.56 53.35
CA ARG A 10 1.66 28.65 53.34
C ARG A 10 0.86 28.71 52.05
N CYS A 11 0.68 29.92 51.50
CA CYS A 11 0.00 30.10 50.21
C CYS A 11 0.80 29.46 49.08
N GLU A 12 2.12 29.60 49.09
CA GLU A 12 3.02 28.92 48.17
C GLU A 12 2.93 27.39 48.28
N ALA A 13 2.99 26.84 49.50
CA ALA A 13 2.83 25.41 49.73
C ALA A 13 1.47 24.88 49.25
N PHE A 14 0.39 25.66 49.44
CA PHE A 14 -0.95 25.34 48.92
C PHE A 14 -0.96 25.31 47.39
N LEU A 15 -0.43 26.35 46.73
CA LEU A 15 -0.42 26.45 45.27
C LEU A 15 0.44 25.36 44.60
N LEU A 16 1.48 24.90 45.28
CA LEU A 16 2.36 23.82 44.81
C LEU A 16 1.83 22.42 45.10
N HIS A 17 0.79 22.28 45.93
CA HIS A 17 0.24 20.98 46.30
C HIS A 17 -0.34 20.23 45.08
N PRO A 18 -0.03 18.94 44.85
CA PRO A 18 -0.43 18.22 43.63
C PRO A 18 -1.94 18.24 43.34
N ALA A 19 -2.77 18.08 44.37
CA ALA A 19 -4.23 18.12 44.22
C ALA A 19 -4.76 19.50 43.83
N VAL A 20 -4.08 20.57 44.27
CA VAL A 20 -4.44 21.96 44.00
C VAL A 20 -3.97 22.36 42.60
N ARG A 21 -2.78 21.89 42.18
CA ARG A 21 -2.24 22.08 40.82
C ARG A 21 -3.05 21.42 39.71
N ALA A 22 -3.84 20.39 40.03
CA ALA A 22 -4.78 19.78 39.09
C ALA A 22 -5.98 20.69 38.77
N LEU A 23 -6.25 21.70 39.60
CA LEU A 23 -7.33 22.66 39.41
C LEU A 23 -6.90 23.81 38.48
N SER A 24 -7.88 24.46 37.86
CA SER A 24 -7.61 25.65 37.05
C SER A 24 -7.04 26.78 37.92
N LEU A 25 -6.31 27.72 37.32
CA LEU A 25 -5.76 28.85 38.08
C LEU A 25 -6.88 29.71 38.69
N ALA A 26 -8.01 29.88 37.98
CA ALA A 26 -9.18 30.60 38.46
C ALA A 26 -9.75 29.97 39.74
N GLN A 27 -9.96 28.64 39.75
CA GLN A 27 -10.47 27.94 40.93
C GLN A 27 -9.57 28.08 42.17
N ARG A 28 -8.26 28.17 41.94
CA ARG A 28 -7.28 28.40 43.02
C ARG A 28 -7.36 29.83 43.56
N VAL A 29 -7.55 30.81 42.69
CA VAL A 29 -7.73 32.22 43.06
C VAL A 29 -9.04 32.39 43.84
N ASP A 30 -10.15 31.85 43.34
CA ASP A 30 -11.46 31.91 44.00
C ASP A 30 -11.39 31.33 45.43
N PHE A 31 -10.66 30.22 45.61
CA PHE A 31 -10.46 29.63 46.94
C PHE A 31 -9.67 30.54 47.87
N LEU A 32 -8.64 31.24 47.37
CA LEU A 32 -7.86 32.18 48.17
C LEU A 32 -8.69 33.41 48.55
N GLU A 33 -9.52 33.91 47.65
CA GLU A 33 -10.47 34.99 47.94
C GLU A 33 -11.47 34.57 49.03
N GLN A 34 -12.02 33.35 48.96
CA GLN A 34 -12.89 32.79 50.00
C GLN A 34 -12.19 32.62 51.36
N LYS A 35 -10.86 32.45 51.37
CA LYS A 35 -10.05 32.44 52.60
C LYS A 35 -9.71 33.86 53.10
N GLY A 36 -10.24 34.89 52.46
CA GLY A 36 -10.07 36.29 52.86
C GLY A 36 -8.70 36.83 52.50
N LEU A 37 -8.11 36.39 51.39
CA LEU A 37 -6.97 37.07 50.78
C LEU A 37 -7.47 38.20 49.89
N THR A 38 -6.80 39.34 49.95
CA THR A 38 -7.08 40.44 49.02
C THR A 38 -6.44 40.15 47.67
N PRO A 39 -6.95 40.72 46.56
CA PRO A 39 -6.38 40.51 45.23
C PRO A 39 -4.89 40.91 45.14
N GLU A 40 -4.46 41.90 45.91
CA GLU A 40 -3.05 42.30 46.00
C GLU A 40 -2.18 41.22 46.64
N GLU A 41 -2.67 40.57 47.70
CA GLU A 41 -1.99 39.47 48.38
C GLU A 41 -1.89 38.23 47.49
N ILE A 42 -2.97 37.91 46.77
CA ILE A 42 -3.00 36.79 45.81
C ILE A 42 -1.99 37.05 44.69
N THR A 43 -1.94 38.28 44.17
CA THR A 43 -0.98 38.69 43.14
C THR A 43 0.45 38.56 43.64
N ALA A 44 0.74 39.02 44.86
CA ALA A 44 2.06 38.91 45.47
C ALA A 44 2.47 37.44 45.67
N CYS A 45 1.54 36.58 46.07
CA CYS A 45 1.78 35.16 46.21
C CYS A 45 2.08 34.48 44.87
N LEU A 46 1.27 34.73 43.84
CA LEU A 46 1.46 34.16 42.50
C LEU A 46 2.79 34.60 41.89
N LYS A 47 3.14 35.89 42.00
CA LYS A 47 4.44 36.42 41.55
C LYS A 47 5.61 35.73 42.24
N ARG A 48 5.49 35.45 43.54
CA ARG A 48 6.53 34.74 44.29
C ARG A 48 6.69 33.30 43.80
N VAL A 49 5.60 32.57 43.59
CA VAL A 49 5.64 31.20 43.04
C VAL A 49 6.25 31.20 41.63
N GLU A 50 5.87 32.16 40.79
CA GLU A 50 6.45 32.32 39.45
C GLU A 50 7.95 32.59 39.48
N LEU A 51 8.41 33.49 40.34
CA LEU A 51 9.83 33.81 40.50
C LEU A 51 10.66 32.63 41.01
N GLN A 52 10.09 31.78 41.87
CA GLN A 52 10.82 30.69 42.52
C GLN A 52 10.74 29.35 41.77
N HIS A 53 9.61 29.07 41.10
CA HIS A 53 9.34 27.76 40.47
C HIS A 53 9.01 27.86 38.99
N GLY A 54 8.94 29.06 38.43
CA GLY A 54 8.59 29.32 37.04
C GLY A 54 7.09 29.22 36.74
N LEU A 55 6.68 29.78 35.60
CA LEU A 55 5.29 29.75 35.11
C LEU A 55 4.73 28.33 34.92
N SER A 56 5.59 27.35 34.64
CA SER A 56 5.21 25.94 34.50
C SER A 56 4.72 25.31 35.80
N ALA A 57 5.07 25.88 36.96
CA ALA A 57 4.54 25.43 38.25
C ALA A 57 3.05 25.77 38.42
N LEU A 58 2.61 26.90 37.85
CA LEU A 58 1.22 27.35 37.88
C LEU A 58 0.38 26.69 36.77
N ALA A 59 1.01 26.25 35.69
CA ALA A 59 0.37 25.44 34.66
C ALA A 59 -0.08 24.08 35.23
N ALA A 60 -1.33 23.73 34.96
CA ALA A 60 -1.83 22.39 35.29
C ALA A 60 -0.99 21.37 34.51
N PRO A 61 -0.44 20.33 35.18
CA PRO A 61 0.12 19.22 34.45
C PRO A 61 -1.05 18.58 33.69
N VAL A 62 -1.10 18.79 32.37
CA VAL A 62 -2.03 18.08 31.50
C VAL A 62 -1.81 16.60 31.78
N SER A 63 -2.77 16.00 32.48
CA SER A 63 -2.51 14.77 33.23
C SER A 63 -2.04 13.66 32.29
N ALA A 64 -1.20 12.76 32.81
CA ALA A 64 -0.74 11.59 32.06
C ALA A 64 -1.89 10.82 31.40
N ALA A 65 -3.09 10.81 32.00
CA ALA A 65 -4.28 10.19 31.43
C ALA A 65 -4.75 10.84 30.11
N VAL A 66 -4.69 12.17 29.98
CA VAL A 66 -5.03 12.88 28.74
C VAL A 66 -4.02 12.53 27.63
N SER A 67 -2.74 12.48 27.97
CA SER A 67 -1.68 12.09 27.03
C SER A 67 -1.79 10.62 26.60
N VAL A 68 -2.15 9.73 27.52
CA VAL A 68 -2.38 8.30 27.24
C VAL A 68 -3.61 8.10 26.35
N TYR A 69 -4.72 8.79 26.63
CA TYR A 69 -5.92 8.73 25.80
C TYR A 69 -5.68 9.26 24.38
N ALA A 70 -4.97 10.39 24.24
CA ALA A 70 -4.61 10.92 22.92
C ALA A 70 -3.77 9.93 22.11
N ARG A 71 -2.75 9.31 22.73
CA ARG A 71 -1.91 8.29 22.09
C ARG A 71 -2.69 7.03 21.73
N PHE A 72 -3.59 6.57 22.60
CA PHE A 72 -4.46 5.43 22.33
C PHE A 72 -5.40 5.70 21.14
N ARG A 73 -6.05 6.88 21.13
CA ARG A 73 -6.92 7.30 20.04
C ARG A 73 -6.17 7.40 18.71
N GLN A 74 -4.96 7.94 18.75
CA GLN A 74 -4.12 8.05 17.56
C GLN A 74 -3.75 6.67 16.99
N ARG A 75 -3.32 5.72 17.84
CA ARG A 75 -3.05 4.34 17.42
C ARG A 75 -4.29 3.65 16.83
N ALA A 76 -5.47 3.88 17.40
CA ALA A 76 -6.70 3.30 16.87
C ALA A 76 -7.00 3.79 15.44
N LEU A 77 -6.78 5.08 15.17
CA LEU A 77 -6.94 5.65 13.83
C LEU A 77 -5.89 5.13 12.85
N GLU A 78 -4.62 5.06 13.28
CA GLU A 78 -3.53 4.50 12.47
C GLU A 78 -3.80 3.04 12.09
N GLN A 79 -4.28 2.23 13.03
CA GLN A 79 -4.67 0.84 12.75
C GLN A 79 -5.82 0.73 11.74
N GLN A 80 -6.82 1.61 11.82
CA GLN A 80 -7.91 1.63 10.84
C GLN A 80 -7.41 2.00 9.43
N LEU A 81 -6.49 2.96 9.32
CA LEU A 81 -5.89 3.33 8.04
C LEU A 81 -5.05 2.19 7.46
N LEU A 82 -4.19 1.58 8.27
CA LEU A 82 -3.39 0.41 7.86
C LEU A 82 -4.28 -0.72 7.34
N ARG A 83 -5.39 -1.01 8.03
CA ARG A 83 -6.35 -2.03 7.58
C ARG A 83 -6.92 -1.71 6.20
N ARG A 84 -7.33 -0.46 5.96
CA ARG A 84 -7.85 -0.04 4.65
C ARG A 84 -6.79 -0.18 3.55
N VAL A 85 -5.55 0.21 3.83
CA VAL A 85 -4.44 0.10 2.87
C VAL A 85 -4.17 -1.37 2.52
N VAL A 86 -4.12 -2.24 3.52
CA VAL A 86 -3.93 -3.69 3.32
C VAL A 86 -5.08 -4.30 2.51
N GLU A 87 -6.33 -3.98 2.85
CA GLU A 87 -7.50 -4.47 2.11
C GLU A 87 -7.50 -3.99 0.65
N GLN A 88 -7.13 -2.73 0.40
CA GLN A 88 -7.00 -2.18 -0.94
C GLN A 88 -5.87 -2.85 -1.73
N ALA A 89 -4.72 -3.06 -1.12
CA ALA A 89 -3.59 -3.76 -1.73
C ALA A 89 -3.95 -5.21 -2.07
N GLN A 90 -4.64 -5.92 -1.18
CA GLN A 90 -5.13 -7.27 -1.44
C GLN A 90 -6.12 -7.31 -2.61
N ARG A 91 -7.08 -6.38 -2.68
CA ARG A 91 -8.01 -6.28 -3.81
C ARG A 91 -7.28 -6.01 -5.13
N ARG A 92 -6.25 -5.16 -5.12
CA ARG A 92 -5.41 -4.90 -6.30
C ARG A 92 -4.64 -6.17 -6.71
N SER A 93 -4.03 -6.87 -5.75
CA SER A 93 -3.33 -8.13 -5.99
C SER A 93 -4.25 -9.19 -6.62
N ARG A 94 -5.46 -9.38 -6.08
CA ARG A 94 -6.46 -10.31 -6.65
C ARG A 94 -6.84 -9.98 -8.09
N ARG A 95 -7.04 -8.69 -8.41
CA ARG A 95 -7.32 -8.25 -9.78
C ARG A 95 -6.14 -8.51 -10.71
N SER A 96 -4.93 -8.20 -10.26
CA SER A 96 -3.71 -8.44 -11.04
C SER A 96 -3.50 -9.92 -11.32
N ALA A 97 -3.71 -10.79 -10.32
CA ALA A 97 -3.59 -12.24 -10.48
C ALA A 97 -4.62 -12.79 -11.49
N LYS A 98 -5.87 -12.30 -11.45
CA LYS A 98 -6.88 -12.69 -12.43
C LYS A 98 -6.47 -12.30 -13.86
N VAL A 99 -5.94 -11.10 -14.05
CA VAL A 99 -5.44 -10.65 -15.36
C VAL A 99 -4.26 -11.49 -15.82
N ALA A 100 -3.29 -11.76 -14.94
CA ALA A 100 -2.14 -12.61 -15.26
C ALA A 100 -2.57 -14.01 -15.71
N ASN A 101 -3.53 -14.63 -15.02
CA ASN A 101 -4.05 -15.94 -15.39
C ASN A 101 -4.76 -15.93 -16.76
N MET A 102 -5.55 -14.89 -17.06
CA MET A 102 -6.20 -14.76 -18.36
C MET A 102 -5.17 -14.58 -19.48
N LEU A 103 -4.12 -13.79 -19.25
CA LEU A 103 -3.04 -13.60 -20.22
C LEU A 103 -2.25 -14.90 -20.46
N ALA A 104 -1.97 -15.67 -19.41
CA ALA A 104 -1.33 -16.98 -19.55
C ALA A 104 -2.16 -17.93 -20.42
N LEU A 105 -3.47 -18.02 -20.17
CA LEU A 105 -4.37 -18.86 -20.97
C LEU A 105 -4.39 -18.46 -22.45
N LEU A 106 -4.43 -17.15 -22.74
CA LEU A 106 -4.38 -16.64 -24.11
C LEU A 106 -3.04 -16.95 -24.78
N SER A 107 -1.94 -16.81 -24.06
CA SER A 107 -0.60 -17.16 -24.56
C SER A 107 -0.50 -18.65 -24.89
N ASP A 108 -1.00 -19.52 -24.02
CA ASP A 108 -1.02 -20.97 -24.27
C ASP A 108 -1.88 -21.32 -25.48
N GLN A 109 -3.05 -20.69 -25.61
CA GLN A 109 -3.92 -20.88 -26.76
C GLN A 109 -3.26 -20.40 -28.06
N GLN A 110 -2.57 -19.26 -28.05
CA GLN A 110 -1.83 -18.76 -29.20
C GLN A 110 -0.70 -19.73 -29.60
N ALA A 111 0.02 -20.28 -28.63
CA ALA A 111 1.05 -21.28 -28.89
C ALA A 111 0.47 -22.57 -29.52
N GLN A 112 -0.69 -23.02 -29.04
CA GLN A 112 -1.40 -24.18 -29.62
C GLN A 112 -1.83 -23.92 -31.08
N TYR A 113 -2.38 -22.74 -31.38
CA TYR A 113 -2.73 -22.39 -32.75
C TYR A 113 -1.50 -22.36 -33.65
N ALA A 114 -0.41 -21.74 -33.21
CA ALA A 114 0.84 -21.71 -33.97
C ALA A 114 1.38 -23.12 -34.25
N GLN A 115 1.31 -24.03 -33.27
CA GLN A 115 1.70 -25.43 -33.46
C GLN A 115 0.80 -26.15 -34.47
N SER A 116 -0.52 -25.95 -34.38
CA SER A 116 -1.46 -26.57 -35.35
C SER A 116 -1.27 -26.05 -36.77
N ALA A 117 -0.99 -24.75 -36.93
CA ALA A 117 -0.73 -24.14 -38.22
C ALA A 117 0.55 -24.73 -38.85
N ALA A 118 1.64 -24.79 -38.08
CA ALA A 118 2.89 -25.39 -38.54
C ALA A 118 2.75 -26.89 -38.86
N ALA A 119 1.93 -27.63 -38.11
CA ALA A 119 1.66 -29.04 -38.40
C ALA A 119 0.88 -29.21 -39.71
N LEU A 120 -0.11 -28.34 -39.96
CA LEU A 120 -0.88 -28.36 -41.20
C LEU A 120 -0.02 -27.98 -42.41
N GLU A 121 0.83 -26.96 -42.30
CA GLU A 121 1.78 -26.57 -43.34
C GLU A 121 2.68 -27.75 -43.74
N ARG A 122 3.24 -28.45 -42.74
CA ARG A 122 4.04 -29.66 -43.00
C ARG A 122 3.25 -30.77 -43.69
N GLN A 123 1.97 -30.94 -43.36
CA GLN A 123 1.12 -31.92 -44.04
C GLN A 123 0.90 -31.54 -45.50
N ILE A 124 0.65 -30.26 -45.77
CA ILE A 124 0.46 -29.75 -47.14
C ILE A 124 1.74 -29.96 -47.96
N GLU A 125 2.90 -29.59 -47.42
CA GLU A 125 4.20 -29.79 -48.09
C GLU A 125 4.46 -31.27 -48.38
N LEU A 126 4.18 -32.16 -47.41
CA LEU A 126 4.40 -33.58 -47.55
C LEU A 126 3.48 -34.19 -48.62
N GLU A 127 2.22 -33.77 -48.69
CA GLU A 127 1.30 -34.20 -49.75
C GLU A 127 1.71 -33.66 -51.13
N ALA A 128 2.20 -32.42 -51.21
CA ALA A 128 2.74 -31.87 -52.46
C ALA A 128 3.97 -32.68 -52.95
N LEU A 129 4.92 -32.97 -52.06
CA LEU A 129 6.10 -33.79 -52.39
C LEU A 129 5.73 -35.22 -52.82
N LYS A 130 4.71 -35.83 -52.20
CA LYS A 130 4.19 -37.13 -52.63
C LYS A 130 3.63 -37.08 -54.05
N GLN A 131 2.87 -36.03 -54.39
CA GLN A 131 2.31 -35.86 -55.74
C GLN A 131 3.42 -35.67 -56.78
N GLU A 132 4.43 -34.85 -56.49
CA GLU A 132 5.60 -34.68 -57.37
C GLU A 132 6.35 -36.00 -57.59
N LEU A 133 6.58 -36.78 -56.53
CA LEU A 133 7.24 -38.08 -56.60
C LEU A 133 6.43 -39.08 -57.45
N LEU A 134 5.11 -39.10 -57.30
CA LEU A 134 4.22 -39.92 -58.14
C LEU A 134 4.30 -39.51 -59.61
N GLY A 135 4.32 -38.20 -59.89
CA GLY A 135 4.50 -37.67 -61.25
C GLY A 135 5.84 -38.09 -61.87
N LEU A 136 6.94 -37.90 -61.13
CA LEU A 136 8.29 -38.33 -61.54
C LEU A 136 8.35 -39.84 -61.79
N LYS A 137 7.74 -40.64 -60.91
CA LYS A 137 7.68 -42.10 -61.08
C LYS A 137 6.94 -42.47 -62.37
N GLY A 138 5.83 -41.80 -62.70
CA GLY A 138 5.11 -41.98 -63.95
C GLY A 138 6.01 -41.73 -65.17
N VAL A 139 6.68 -40.56 -65.20
CA VAL A 139 7.60 -40.19 -66.30
C VAL A 139 8.73 -41.21 -66.47
N VAL A 140 9.32 -41.70 -65.38
CA VAL A 140 10.37 -42.72 -65.43
C VAL A 140 9.83 -44.05 -65.96
N VAL A 141 8.67 -44.49 -65.49
CA VAL A 141 8.05 -45.71 -66.01
C VAL A 141 7.75 -45.57 -67.51
N ASP A 142 7.21 -44.43 -67.96
CA ASP A 142 6.93 -44.19 -69.37
C ASP A 142 8.22 -44.18 -70.20
N ALA A 143 9.28 -43.53 -69.74
CA ALA A 143 10.55 -43.44 -70.46
C ALA A 143 11.26 -44.80 -70.61
N PHE A 144 11.19 -45.68 -69.60
CA PHE A 144 11.98 -46.92 -69.56
C PHE A 144 11.17 -48.19 -69.85
N VAL A 145 9.86 -48.21 -69.62
CA VAL A 145 8.98 -49.38 -69.83
C VAL A 145 8.17 -49.24 -71.12
N HIS A 146 7.76 -48.01 -71.49
CA HIS A 146 7.03 -47.72 -72.73
C HIS A 146 7.78 -46.69 -73.58
N PRO A 147 9.03 -46.96 -74.01
CA PRO A 147 9.78 -46.01 -74.81
C PRO A 147 8.96 -45.67 -76.05
N ARG A 148 8.51 -44.42 -76.12
CA ARG A 148 7.71 -43.87 -77.21
C ARG A 148 8.36 -44.29 -78.52
N ALA A 149 7.63 -45.05 -79.34
CA ALA A 149 8.06 -45.51 -80.66
C ALA A 149 8.16 -44.36 -81.69
N GLU A 150 8.53 -43.15 -81.26
CA GLU A 150 8.61 -41.96 -82.10
C GLU A 150 9.98 -41.81 -82.79
N THR A 151 10.93 -42.71 -82.55
CA THR A 151 12.17 -42.78 -83.35
C THR A 151 12.06 -43.68 -84.59
N ALA A 152 10.93 -44.37 -84.81
CA ALA A 152 10.73 -45.21 -85.99
C ALA A 152 10.18 -44.44 -87.21
N ALA A 153 9.63 -43.23 -87.04
CA ALA A 153 9.01 -42.47 -88.13
C ALA A 153 9.95 -41.53 -88.91
N ALA A 154 11.24 -41.47 -88.56
CA ALA A 154 12.25 -40.63 -89.25
C ALA A 154 13.04 -41.36 -90.35
N LYS A 155 12.65 -42.57 -90.77
CA LYS A 155 13.34 -43.38 -91.80
C LYS A 155 12.47 -43.79 -93.00
N GLN A 156 11.43 -43.02 -93.33
CA GLN A 156 10.62 -43.21 -94.54
C GLN A 156 10.56 -41.92 -95.38
N GLN A 157 11.72 -41.33 -95.65
CA GLN A 157 11.93 -40.41 -96.77
C GLN A 157 13.34 -40.67 -97.34
N LEU A 158 13.46 -41.74 -98.12
CA LEU A 158 14.51 -42.00 -99.10
C LEU A 158 13.99 -43.00 -100.12
#